data_AF-A0AA40ZVM9-F1
#
_entry.id   AF-A0AA40ZVM9-F1
#
_cell.length_a   1.000
_cell.length_b   1.000
_cell.length_c   1.000
_cell.angle_alpha   90.00
_cell.angle_beta   90.00
_cell.angle_gamma   90.00
#
_symmetry.space_group_name_H-M   'P 1'
#
loop_
_entity.id
_entity.type
_entity.pdbx_description
1 polymer ?
#
loop_
_entity_poly.entity_id
_entity_poly.type
_entity_poly.pdbx_seq_one_letter_code
_entity_poly.pdbx_strand_id
1 'polypeptide(L)' 'VRVSESPAIVRGCRCSAEYLASVIRMFSVVEGRELADAVGLILVDGAFCAKNFPVPFDAAPGA' A
#
# COMPACT_ATOMS: atom_id res chain seq x y z
N VAL A 1 26.16 -30.96 21.18
CA VAL A 1 25.23 -30.01 20.52
C VAL A 1 25.95 -29.39 19.33
N ARG A 2 25.33 -29.36 18.14
CA ARG A 2 25.81 -28.66 16.94
C ARG A 2 24.80 -27.56 16.62
N VAL A 3 25.26 -26.34 16.35
CA VAL A 3 24.44 -25.18 16.00
C VAL A 3 24.76 -24.80 14.56
N SER A 4 23.72 -24.62 13.75
CA SER A 4 23.81 -24.10 12.38
C SER A 4 23.52 -22.60 12.37
N GLU A 5 24.06 -21.89 11.39
CA GLU A 5 23.78 -20.47 11.23
C GLU A 5 22.30 -20.25 10.89
N SER A 6 21.62 -19.42 11.70
CA SER A 6 20.23 -19.06 11.48
C SER A 6 20.13 -17.95 10.43
N PRO A 7 19.13 -17.99 9.54
CA PRO A 7 18.91 -16.91 8.60
C PRO A 7 18.62 -15.60 9.34
N ALA A 8 19.06 -14.49 8.77
CA ALA A 8 18.76 -13.17 9.29
C ALA A 8 17.25 -12.92 9.26
N ILE A 9 16.68 -12.50 10.40
CA ILE A 9 15.28 -12.10 10.48
C ILE A 9 15.14 -10.72 9.86
N VAL A 10 14.26 -10.61 8.86
CA VAL A 10 13.93 -9.35 8.19
C VAL A 10 12.46 -8.99 8.41
N ARG A 11 12.14 -7.70 8.38
CA ARG A 11 10.74 -7.24 8.34
C ARG A 11 10.10 -7.67 7.02
N GLY A 12 9.06 -8.49 7.10
CA GLY A 12 8.22 -8.81 5.95
C GLY A 12 7.26 -7.66 5.64
N CYS A 13 7.09 -7.31 4.36
CA CYS A 13 5.94 -6.51 3.93
C CYS A 13 5.03 -7.39 3.07
N ARG A 14 3.75 -7.46 3.44
CA ARG A 14 2.69 -8.15 2.65
C ARG A 14 1.78 -7.17 1.93
N CYS A 15 1.95 -5.87 2.15
CA CYS A 15 1.23 -4.83 1.43
C CYS A 15 1.71 -4.79 -0.03
N SER A 16 0.78 -4.67 -0.98
CA SER A 16 1.08 -4.39 -2.39
C SER A 16 0.24 -3.19 -2.84
N ALA A 17 0.76 -2.43 -3.81
CA ALA A 17 0.04 -1.28 -4.34
C ALA A 17 -1.31 -1.69 -4.96
N GLU A 18 -1.36 -2.87 -5.59
CA GLU A 18 -2.57 -3.43 -6.21
C GLU A 18 -3.64 -3.75 -5.17
N TYR A 19 -3.24 -4.34 -4.02
CA TYR A 19 -4.17 -4.64 -2.94
C TYR A 19 -4.69 -3.36 -2.29
N LEU A 20 -3.81 -2.37 -2.06
CA LEU A 20 -4.23 -1.09 -1.50
C LEU A 20 -5.16 -0.34 -2.46
N ALA A 21 -4.90 -0.38 -3.77
CA ALA A 21 -5.81 0.18 -4.78
C ALA A 21 -7.19 -0.47 -4.77
N SER A 22 -7.29 -1.79 -4.55
CA SER A 22 -8.59 -2.46 -4.47
C SER A 22 -9.39 -2.04 -3.24
N VAL A 23 -8.72 -1.75 -2.12
CA VAL A 23 -9.35 -1.20 -0.91
C VAL A 23 -9.79 0.25 -1.12
N ILE A 24 -8.94 1.09 -1.72
CA ILE A 24 -9.26 2.50 -1.98
C ILE A 24 -10.48 2.65 -2.90
N ARG A 25 -10.69 1.72 -3.84
CA ARG A 25 -11.89 1.69 -4.71
C ARG A 25 -13.21 1.48 -3.95
N MET A 26 -13.17 1.08 -2.69
CA MET A 26 -14.38 0.93 -1.86
C MET A 26 -14.87 2.28 -1.30
N PHE A 27 -14.04 3.32 -1.32
CA PHE A 27 -14.44 4.67 -0.90
C PHE A 27 -15.24 5.36 -2.01
N SER A 28 -16.10 6.29 -1.63
CA SER A 28 -16.83 7.09 -2.62
C SER A 28 -15.90 8.02 -3.39
N VAL A 29 -16.34 8.46 -4.57
CA VAL A 29 -15.60 9.41 -5.43
C VAL A 29 -15.29 10.72 -4.69
N VAL A 30 -16.21 11.16 -3.83
CA VAL A 30 -16.06 12.41 -3.07
C VAL A 30 -15.01 12.24 -1.98
N GLU A 31 -15.13 11.21 -1.15
CA GLU A 31 -14.19 10.96 -0.04
C GLU A 31 -12.77 10.70 -0.55
N GLY A 32 -12.61 9.92 -1.62
CA GLY A 32 -11.28 9.65 -2.13
C GLY A 32 -10.63 10.84 -2.82
N ARG A 33 -11.40 11.81 -3.35
CA ARG A 33 -10.86 13.09 -3.82
C ARG A 33 -10.37 13.98 -2.69
N GLU A 34 -11.01 13.92 -1.53
CA GLU A 34 -10.56 14.64 -0.33
C GLU A 34 -9.26 14.03 0.24
N LEU A 35 -9.07 12.72 0.07
CA LEU A 35 -7.86 12.00 0.50
C LEU A 35 -6.71 12.12 -0.51
N ALA A 36 -7.01 12.36 -1.78
CA ALA A 36 -6.01 12.51 -2.83
C ALA A 36 -5.25 13.83 -2.66
N ASP A 37 -3.94 13.78 -2.90
CA ASP A 37 -3.10 14.96 -2.93
C ASP A 37 -3.30 15.79 -4.21
N ALA A 38 -2.53 16.88 -4.34
CA ALA A 38 -2.59 17.77 -5.50
C ALA A 38 -2.26 17.10 -6.84
N VAL A 39 -1.65 15.90 -6.84
CA VAL A 39 -1.33 15.11 -8.04
C VAL A 39 -2.26 13.90 -8.22
N GLY A 40 -3.31 13.78 -7.41
CA GLY A 40 -4.31 12.72 -7.54
C GLY A 40 -3.89 11.38 -6.92
N LEU A 41 -2.88 11.37 -6.05
CA LEU A 41 -2.38 10.19 -5.36
C LEU A 41 -2.83 10.16 -3.89
N ILE A 42 -3.15 8.97 -3.42
CA ILE A 42 -3.42 8.69 -2.01
C ILE A 42 -2.20 7.97 -1.43
N LEU A 43 -1.56 8.59 -0.44
CA LEU A 43 -0.45 8.01 0.31
C LEU A 43 -1.01 7.12 1.43
N VAL A 44 -0.91 5.81 1.25
CA VAL A 44 -1.38 4.83 2.23
C VAL A 44 -0.22 4.35 3.10
N ASP A 45 -0.31 4.55 4.42
CA ASP A 45 0.62 3.94 5.38
C ASP A 45 0.28 2.45 5.57
N GLY A 46 1.26 1.59 5.32
CA GLY A 46 1.14 0.17 5.52
C GLY A 46 1.29 -0.20 6.99
N ALA A 47 0.17 -0.41 7.69
CA ALA A 47 0.13 -0.76 9.12
C ALA A 47 1.03 -1.95 9.53
N PHE A 48 1.35 -2.85 8.59
CA PHE A 48 2.18 -4.03 8.84
C PHE A 48 3.67 -3.82 8.57
N CYS A 49 4.02 -2.90 7.67
CA CYS A 49 5.39 -2.76 7.21
C CYS A 49 5.97 -1.36 7.32
N ALA A 50 5.21 -0.39 7.85
CA ALA A 50 5.60 0.99 8.09
C ALA A 50 6.20 1.64 6.82
N LYS A 51 5.62 1.31 5.66
CA LYS A 51 5.98 1.86 4.36
C LYS A 51 4.79 2.61 3.80
N ASN A 52 5.05 3.70 3.11
CA ASN A 52 4.03 4.46 2.40
C ASN A 52 3.92 3.96 0.96
N PHE A 53 2.69 3.78 0.49
CA PHE A 53 2.38 3.35 -0.86
C PHE A 53 1.59 4.45 -1.57
N PRO A 54 2.12 5.01 -2.67
CA PRO A 54 1.37 5.92 -3.51
C PRO A 54 0.36 5.12 -4.34
N VAL A 55 -0.92 5.41 -4.17
CA VAL A 55 -2.02 4.74 -4.87
C VAL A 55 -2.80 5.76 -5.69
N PRO A 56 -2.93 5.58 -7.01
CA PRO A 56 -3.75 6.47 -7.83
C PRO A 56 -5.23 6.30 -7.49
N PHE A 57 -5.92 7.41 -7.20
CA PHE A 57 -7.36 7.39 -6.98
C PHE A 57 -8.12 7.21 -8.30
N ASP A 58 -7.63 7.87 -9.37
CA ASP A 58 -8.22 7.82 -10.72
C ASP A 58 -7.61 6.70 -11.57
N ALA A 59 -7.33 5.53 -10.99
CA ALA A 59 -7.01 4.37 -11.81
C ALA A 59 -8.29 3.85 -12.45
N ALA A 60 -8.71 4.48 -13.55
CA ALA A 60 -9.42 3.76 -14.59
C ALA A 60 -8.70 2.40 -14.78
N PRO A 61 -9.40 1.26 -14.68
CA PRO A 61 -8.74 -0.04 -14.80
C PRO A 61 -8.13 -0.17 -16.20
N GLY A 62 -6.80 -0.08 -16.28
CA GLY A 62 -6.01 -0.36 -17.48
C GLY A 62 -5.61 0.86 -18.31
N ALA A 63 -4.34 1.23 -18.20
CA ALA A 63 -3.54 1.79 -19.30
C ALA A 63 -2.16 1.13 -19.23
#